data_AF-A0A1F3SNC7-F1
#
_entry.id   AF-A0A1F3SNC7-F1
#
_cell.length_a   1.000
_cell.length_b   1.000
_cell.length_c   1.000
_cell.angle_alpha   90.00
_cell.angle_beta   90.00
_cell.angle_gamma   90.00
#
_symmetry.space_group_name_H-M   'P 1'
#
loop_
_entity.id
_entity.type
_entity.pdbx_description
1 polymer ?
#
loop_
_entity_poly.entity_id
_entity_poly.type
_entity_poly.pdbx_seq_one_letter_code
_entity_poly.pdbx_strand_id
1 'polypeptide(L)'
;MKMKIIFLILGSILAVNDVRATDNEAFIQAISSANYAKVKMMIAEGAEVNAEANGRWPLETAVFNGNIALASLLLDSGAVVDQKGNLGATPLATAAGMFGQLAMVKLLVEKGANVNAEDNFGETPLSAASRNENSAIVSYLVKNGARAISQKCNSALFNASHEGMLRNVKILLSNFKEIINFKNKNGDTALLNAAKGGRFQVYKYLLSQGAVSSIADRDGNNLLINAVKGGNYWIVQDLLNRGLDPNYRNINGETALMHAAFSGNVAILQLLLNRGATVNVTGRSSHDTALHPAIIGQQSDLRTLWRLVPQANLEYRRLGMLVSLNHNKLEASKIFYSYLNRADRAEYRQKAIMIAAEKGYLTLLKYYADQGGNLTAQDSEGNTPLMLAARFGNFETLKYLVQKNVPLETKDKGSRTASTLAAEFYELGILKSLKAKGADLNVLDQKNQTILMRVVGTFAPPYHSRFKRELMVAYLIKENNIDAQDSAGETALMKAIRGQNELMVRQLIEACANQRIENKQFLSAASVAHHYAPTMVKYLYPPANPVCRKVPAILASKGR
;
A
#
# COMPACT_ATOMS: atom_id res chain seq x y z
N MET A 1 -25.65 -52.91 4.21
CA MET A 1 -26.84 -52.12 4.63
C MET A 1 -26.49 -50.76 5.25
N LYS A 2 -25.52 -50.66 6.17
CA LYS A 2 -25.15 -49.40 6.86
C LYS A 2 -24.75 -48.22 5.94
N MET A 3 -24.04 -48.48 4.82
CA MET A 3 -23.55 -47.42 3.91
C MET A 3 -24.64 -46.78 3.03
N LYS A 4 -25.67 -47.54 2.62
CA LYS A 4 -26.82 -47.02 1.86
C LYS A 4 -27.76 -46.17 2.72
N ILE A 5 -27.90 -46.52 4.00
CA ILE A 5 -28.65 -45.74 4.99
C ILE A 5 -27.95 -44.40 5.24
N ILE A 6 -26.62 -44.39 5.37
CA ILE A 6 -25.83 -43.15 5.52
C ILE A 6 -25.97 -42.23 4.31
N PHE A 7 -25.95 -42.75 3.07
CA PHE A 7 -26.15 -41.94 1.86
C PHE A 7 -27.56 -41.35 1.74
N LEU A 8 -28.60 -42.11 2.10
CA LEU A 8 -29.99 -41.62 2.14
C LEU A 8 -30.19 -40.56 3.22
N ILE A 9 -29.60 -40.75 4.41
CA ILE A 9 -29.64 -39.78 5.49
C ILE A 9 -28.88 -38.49 5.09
N LEU A 10 -27.67 -38.60 4.53
CA LEU A 10 -26.90 -37.44 4.05
C LEU A 10 -27.60 -36.69 2.91
N GLY A 11 -28.19 -37.40 1.95
CA GLY A 11 -28.96 -36.78 0.86
C GLY A 11 -30.22 -36.08 1.34
N SER A 12 -30.91 -36.65 2.33
CA SER A 12 -32.10 -36.05 2.95
C SER A 12 -31.73 -34.82 3.78
N ILE A 13 -30.62 -34.85 4.52
CA ILE A 13 -30.10 -33.71 5.28
C ILE A 13 -29.69 -32.57 4.34
N LEU A 14 -29.01 -32.88 3.23
CA LEU A 14 -28.61 -31.86 2.25
C LEU A 14 -29.83 -31.20 1.58
N ALA A 15 -30.84 -31.97 1.18
CA ALA A 15 -32.07 -31.42 0.59
C ALA A 15 -32.88 -30.58 1.59
N VAL A 16 -32.99 -31.02 2.86
CA VAL A 16 -33.67 -30.25 3.91
C VAL A 16 -32.94 -28.95 4.22
N ASN A 17 -31.60 -28.95 4.19
CA ASN A 17 -30.82 -27.73 4.39
C ASN A 17 -30.99 -26.73 3.24
N ASP A 18 -31.09 -27.21 2.00
CA ASP A 18 -31.29 -26.37 0.81
C ASP A 18 -32.69 -25.71 0.83
N VAL A 19 -33.73 -26.50 1.13
CA VAL A 19 -35.11 -25.97 1.28
C VAL A 19 -35.21 -24.94 2.39
N ARG A 20 -34.61 -25.21 3.57
CA ARG A 20 -34.60 -24.25 4.69
C ARG A 20 -33.86 -22.96 4.35
N ALA A 21 -32.76 -23.04 3.61
CA ALA A 21 -32.05 -21.85 3.14
C ALA A 21 -32.95 -21.00 2.22
N THR A 22 -33.68 -21.63 1.29
CA THR A 22 -34.62 -20.92 0.41
C THR A 22 -35.82 -20.32 1.17
N ASP A 23 -36.32 -20.98 2.21
CA ASP A 23 -37.44 -20.49 3.03
C ASP A 23 -37.03 -19.26 3.85
N ASN A 24 -35.83 -19.27 4.44
CA ASN A 24 -35.30 -18.13 5.19
C ASN A 24 -35.08 -16.91 4.28
N GLU A 25 -34.57 -17.12 3.06
CA GLU A 25 -34.43 -16.06 2.05
C GLU A 25 -35.78 -15.44 1.68
N ALA A 26 -36.80 -16.27 1.43
CA ALA A 26 -38.15 -15.82 1.12
C ALA A 26 -38.76 -15.01 2.27
N PHE A 27 -38.50 -15.42 3.52
CA PHE A 27 -38.94 -14.71 4.72
C PHE A 27 -38.27 -13.34 4.85
N ILE A 28 -36.94 -13.26 4.72
CA ILE A 28 -36.20 -11.98 4.70
C ILE A 28 -36.65 -11.07 3.56
N GLN A 29 -36.98 -11.63 2.38
CA GLN A 29 -37.47 -10.86 1.25
C GLN A 29 -38.87 -10.28 1.52
N ALA A 30 -39.75 -11.01 2.20
CA ALA A 30 -41.05 -10.52 2.62
C ALA A 30 -40.93 -9.35 3.62
N ILE A 31 -39.96 -9.42 4.54
CA ILE A 31 -39.64 -8.32 5.46
C ILE A 31 -39.06 -7.12 4.70
N SER A 32 -38.12 -7.38 3.79
CA SER A 32 -37.45 -6.34 2.98
C SER A 32 -38.43 -5.56 2.10
N SER A 33 -39.47 -6.23 1.59
CA SER A 33 -40.55 -5.63 0.82
C SER A 33 -41.67 -5.01 1.66
N ALA A 34 -41.50 -4.94 2.99
CA ALA A 34 -42.46 -4.41 3.94
C ALA A 34 -43.86 -5.09 3.90
N ASN A 35 -43.93 -6.35 3.45
CA ASN A 35 -45.19 -7.07 3.29
C ASN A 35 -45.65 -7.70 4.61
N TYR A 36 -46.30 -6.89 5.46
CA TYR A 36 -46.78 -7.30 6.78
C TYR A 36 -47.66 -8.57 6.76
N ALA A 37 -48.62 -8.63 5.84
CA ALA A 37 -49.55 -9.76 5.75
C ALA A 37 -48.81 -11.07 5.43
N LYS A 38 -47.86 -11.02 4.48
CA LYS A 38 -47.06 -12.17 4.10
C LYS A 38 -46.14 -12.63 5.23
N VAL A 39 -45.47 -11.69 5.93
CA VAL A 39 -44.63 -12.03 7.08
C VAL A 39 -45.46 -12.67 8.20
N LYS A 40 -46.63 -12.10 8.53
CA LYS A 40 -47.53 -12.66 9.55
C LYS A 40 -48.01 -14.07 9.20
N MET A 41 -48.33 -14.31 7.93
CA MET A 41 -48.74 -15.63 7.43
C MET A 41 -47.59 -16.63 7.56
N MET A 42 -46.38 -16.28 7.10
CA MET A 42 -45.20 -17.15 7.19
C MET A 42 -44.86 -17.52 8.64
N ILE A 43 -44.97 -16.59 9.59
CA ILE A 43 -44.79 -16.88 11.02
C ILE A 43 -45.84 -17.89 11.51
N ALA A 44 -47.11 -17.72 11.12
CA ALA A 44 -48.18 -18.66 11.49
C ALA A 44 -47.99 -20.05 10.87
N GLU A 45 -47.34 -20.14 9.72
CA GLU A 45 -46.94 -21.40 9.05
C GLU A 45 -45.66 -22.02 9.64
N GLY A 46 -45.05 -21.39 10.65
CA GLY A 46 -43.90 -21.93 11.37
C GLY A 46 -42.54 -21.45 10.88
N ALA A 47 -42.46 -20.31 10.17
CA ALA A 47 -41.19 -19.71 9.79
C ALA A 47 -40.29 -19.43 11.02
N GLU A 48 -39.00 -19.73 10.89
CA GLU A 48 -38.01 -19.48 11.96
C GLU A 48 -37.72 -17.98 12.07
N VAL A 49 -38.34 -17.31 13.05
CA VAL A 49 -38.29 -15.84 13.26
C VAL A 49 -36.87 -15.27 13.45
N ASN A 50 -35.92 -16.10 13.86
CA ASN A 50 -34.53 -15.71 14.10
C ASN A 50 -33.54 -16.24 13.06
N ALA A 51 -34.02 -16.96 12.04
CA ALA A 51 -33.14 -17.58 11.07
C ALA A 51 -32.47 -16.53 10.18
N GLU A 52 -31.16 -16.68 10.03
CA GLU A 52 -30.32 -15.82 9.22
C GLU A 52 -30.40 -16.26 7.74
N ALA A 53 -30.40 -15.29 6.83
CA ALA A 53 -30.18 -15.54 5.41
C ALA A 53 -29.31 -14.45 4.78
N ASN A 54 -28.25 -14.85 4.08
CA ASN A 54 -27.32 -13.98 3.36
C ASN A 54 -26.71 -12.85 4.22
N GLY A 55 -26.33 -13.17 5.45
CA GLY A 55 -25.79 -12.28 6.47
C GLY A 55 -26.80 -11.31 7.06
N ARG A 56 -28.11 -11.58 6.95
CA ARG A 56 -29.19 -10.71 7.43
C ARG A 56 -30.10 -11.42 8.42
N TRP A 57 -30.46 -10.72 9.49
CA TRP A 57 -31.43 -11.19 10.47
C TRP A 57 -32.81 -10.54 10.23
N PRO A 58 -33.92 -11.25 10.49
CA PRO A 58 -35.28 -10.74 10.28
C PRO A 58 -35.54 -9.41 10.99
N LEU A 59 -35.25 -9.33 12.30
CA LEU A 59 -35.47 -8.14 13.10
C LEU A 59 -34.57 -6.97 12.65
N GLU A 60 -33.30 -7.23 12.38
CA GLU A 60 -32.37 -6.21 11.88
C GLU A 60 -32.85 -5.63 10.54
N THR A 61 -33.37 -6.47 9.64
CA THR A 61 -33.91 -6.04 8.35
C THR A 61 -35.12 -5.11 8.53
N ALA A 62 -36.04 -5.45 9.43
CA ALA A 62 -37.19 -4.60 9.75
C ALA A 62 -36.75 -3.26 10.35
N VAL A 63 -35.75 -3.27 11.24
CA VAL A 63 -35.17 -2.08 11.86
C VAL A 63 -34.46 -1.19 10.84
N PHE A 64 -33.63 -1.76 9.98
CA PHE A 64 -32.92 -1.04 8.93
C PHE A 64 -33.91 -0.34 7.97
N ASN A 65 -35.03 -0.99 7.65
CA ASN A 65 -36.08 -0.39 6.83
C ASN A 65 -36.99 0.59 7.57
N GLY A 66 -36.82 0.76 8.89
CA GLY A 66 -37.65 1.62 9.73
C GLY A 66 -39.10 1.13 9.88
N ASN A 67 -39.39 -0.14 9.60
CA ASN A 67 -40.74 -0.69 9.64
C ASN A 67 -41.10 -1.12 11.07
N ILE A 68 -41.66 -0.19 11.83
CA ILE A 68 -42.07 -0.36 13.23
C ILE A 68 -43.06 -1.52 13.40
N ALA A 69 -44.02 -1.65 12.49
CA ALA A 69 -45.06 -2.68 12.58
C ALA A 69 -44.47 -4.07 12.42
N LEU A 70 -43.58 -4.27 11.43
CA LEU A 70 -42.87 -5.53 11.25
C LEU A 70 -41.93 -5.82 12.43
N ALA A 71 -41.19 -4.83 12.91
CA ALA A 71 -40.32 -5.01 14.08
C ALA A 71 -41.13 -5.44 15.31
N SER A 72 -42.28 -4.82 15.57
CA SER A 72 -43.18 -5.23 16.66
C SER A 72 -43.67 -6.65 16.48
N LEU A 73 -44.17 -7.01 15.28
CA LEU A 73 -44.64 -8.36 14.99
C LEU A 73 -43.55 -9.41 15.23
N LEU A 74 -42.32 -9.15 14.76
CA LEU A 74 -41.20 -10.05 14.94
C LEU A 74 -40.84 -10.21 16.43
N LEU A 75 -40.76 -9.10 17.18
CA LEU A 75 -40.50 -9.12 18.63
C LEU A 75 -41.60 -9.86 19.41
N ASP A 76 -42.87 -9.62 19.06
CA ASP A 76 -44.02 -10.32 19.65
C ASP A 76 -44.03 -11.82 19.31
N SER A 77 -43.38 -12.20 18.21
CA SER A 77 -43.24 -13.59 17.75
C SER A 77 -41.93 -14.25 18.22
N GLY A 78 -41.23 -13.66 19.18
CA GLY A 78 -40.02 -14.26 19.78
C GLY A 78 -38.71 -13.93 19.07
N ALA A 79 -38.65 -12.84 18.30
CA ALA A 79 -37.36 -12.35 17.80
C ALA A 79 -36.43 -11.95 18.96
N VAL A 80 -35.17 -12.34 18.88
CA VAL A 80 -34.16 -11.99 19.90
C VAL A 80 -33.82 -10.50 19.78
N VAL A 81 -34.27 -9.70 20.76
CA VAL A 81 -34.18 -8.23 20.74
C VAL A 81 -32.75 -7.71 20.57
N ASP A 82 -31.76 -8.39 21.15
CA ASP A 82 -30.34 -8.04 21.11
C ASP A 82 -29.55 -8.91 20.12
N GLN A 83 -30.21 -9.52 19.12
CA GLN A 83 -29.54 -10.31 18.10
C GLN A 83 -28.46 -9.49 17.41
N LYS A 84 -27.21 -9.90 17.57
CA LYS A 84 -26.08 -9.20 16.96
C LYS A 84 -25.95 -9.58 15.49
N GLY A 85 -25.77 -8.57 14.65
CA GLY A 85 -25.36 -8.76 13.25
C GLY A 85 -23.88 -9.08 13.12
N ASN A 86 -23.38 -9.15 11.89
CA ASN A 86 -21.99 -9.54 11.58
C ASN A 86 -20.91 -8.64 12.23
N LEU A 87 -21.21 -7.35 12.42
CA LEU A 87 -20.29 -6.41 13.08
C LEU A 87 -20.49 -6.34 14.61
N GLY A 88 -21.37 -7.17 15.16
CA GLY A 88 -21.71 -7.17 16.57
C GLY A 88 -22.74 -6.11 16.99
N ALA A 89 -23.23 -5.29 16.05
CA ALA A 89 -24.24 -4.28 16.31
C ALA A 89 -25.59 -4.93 16.65
N THR A 90 -26.30 -4.39 17.65
CA THR A 90 -27.66 -4.80 18.00
C THR A 90 -28.69 -4.00 17.21
N PRO A 91 -29.95 -4.45 17.11
CA PRO A 91 -31.00 -3.70 16.44
C PRO A 91 -31.19 -2.31 17.05
N LEU A 92 -31.02 -2.17 18.37
CA LEU A 92 -31.06 -0.86 19.05
C LEU A 92 -29.92 0.06 18.59
N ALA A 93 -28.70 -0.45 18.46
CA ALA A 93 -27.57 0.33 17.97
C ALA A 93 -27.78 0.78 16.51
N THR A 94 -28.27 -0.12 15.66
CA THR A 94 -28.64 0.18 14.27
C THR A 94 -29.70 1.28 14.20
N ALA A 95 -30.83 1.12 14.91
CA ALA A 95 -31.90 2.12 14.96
C ALA A 95 -31.40 3.49 15.47
N ALA A 96 -30.56 3.48 16.51
CA ALA A 96 -30.02 4.70 17.10
C ALA A 96 -29.12 5.48 16.13
N GLY A 97 -28.35 4.79 15.30
CA GLY A 97 -27.49 5.39 14.27
C GLY A 97 -28.26 5.95 13.07
N MET A 98 -29.50 5.53 12.83
CA MET A 98 -30.29 5.97 11.67
C MET A 98 -31.08 7.25 11.94
N PHE A 99 -31.34 8.04 10.89
CA PHE A 99 -32.12 9.27 11.01
C PHE A 99 -33.60 8.96 11.30
N GLY A 100 -34.20 9.71 12.22
CA GLY A 100 -35.66 9.71 12.44
C GLY A 100 -36.26 8.49 13.12
N GLN A 101 -35.47 7.51 13.57
CA GLN A 101 -35.95 6.24 14.12
C GLN A 101 -36.30 6.26 15.63
N LEU A 102 -36.73 7.40 16.19
CA LEU A 102 -37.04 7.49 17.62
C LEU A 102 -38.12 6.49 18.07
N ALA A 103 -39.16 6.28 17.25
CA ALA A 103 -40.20 5.30 17.56
C ALA A 103 -39.65 3.87 17.61
N MET A 104 -38.72 3.53 16.72
CA MET A 104 -38.08 2.21 16.70
C MET A 104 -37.20 2.01 17.94
N VAL A 105 -36.42 3.03 18.29
CA VAL A 105 -35.61 3.02 19.52
C VAL A 105 -36.48 2.82 20.75
N LYS A 106 -37.63 3.52 20.84
CA LYS A 106 -38.58 3.34 21.96
C LYS A 106 -39.11 1.91 22.02
N LEU A 107 -39.61 1.38 20.91
CA LEU A 107 -40.10 0.01 20.80
C LEU A 107 -39.05 -1.00 21.28
N LEU A 108 -37.81 -0.89 20.79
CA LEU A 108 -36.73 -1.82 21.15
C LEU A 108 -36.39 -1.75 22.65
N VAL A 109 -36.29 -0.54 23.22
CA VAL A 109 -36.05 -0.37 24.66
C VAL A 109 -37.21 -0.89 25.51
N GLU A 110 -38.45 -0.65 25.09
CA GLU A 110 -39.66 -1.19 25.74
C GLU A 110 -39.71 -2.72 25.69
N LYS A 111 -39.17 -3.32 24.62
CA LYS A 111 -39.02 -4.78 24.46
C LYS A 111 -37.76 -5.35 25.14
N GLY A 112 -37.07 -4.55 25.96
CA GLY A 112 -35.97 -5.01 26.80
C GLY A 112 -34.59 -5.02 26.12
N ALA A 113 -34.41 -4.29 25.02
CA ALA A 113 -33.09 -4.15 24.40
C ALA A 113 -32.05 -3.58 25.39
N ASN A 114 -30.85 -4.14 25.38
CA ASN A 114 -29.75 -3.64 26.19
C ASN A 114 -29.25 -2.29 25.66
N VAL A 115 -29.62 -1.20 26.35
CA VAL A 115 -29.21 0.19 26.05
C VAL A 115 -27.70 0.42 26.03
N ASN A 116 -26.93 -0.47 26.64
CA ASN A 116 -25.48 -0.42 26.76
C ASN A 116 -24.75 -1.53 25.97
N ALA A 117 -25.46 -2.23 25.07
CA ALA A 117 -24.83 -3.25 24.24
C ALA A 117 -23.68 -2.67 23.41
N GLU A 118 -22.58 -3.41 23.33
CA GLU A 118 -21.40 -3.04 22.56
C GLU A 118 -21.21 -3.95 21.35
N ASP A 119 -20.85 -3.34 20.22
CA ASP A 119 -20.43 -4.05 19.03
C ASP A 119 -18.97 -4.53 19.09
N ASN A 120 -18.47 -5.10 17.99
CA ASN A 120 -17.11 -5.60 17.91
C ASN A 120 -16.04 -4.48 18.04
N PHE A 121 -16.42 -3.21 17.86
CA PHE A 121 -15.56 -2.04 17.99
C PHE A 121 -15.78 -1.26 19.29
N GLY A 122 -16.77 -1.67 20.11
CA GLY A 122 -17.11 -1.01 21.38
C GLY A 122 -17.99 0.22 21.20
N GLU A 123 -18.72 0.27 20.09
CA GLU A 123 -19.77 1.25 19.84
C GLU A 123 -21.05 0.84 20.57
N THR A 124 -21.64 1.79 21.30
CA THR A 124 -22.93 1.66 21.99
C THR A 124 -24.04 2.39 21.23
N PRO A 125 -25.34 2.08 21.47
CA PRO A 125 -26.44 2.83 20.89
C PRO A 125 -26.34 4.34 21.11
N LEU A 126 -25.91 4.79 22.30
CA LEU A 126 -25.72 6.20 22.59
C LEU A 126 -24.62 6.82 21.72
N SER A 127 -23.52 6.11 21.50
CA SER A 127 -22.43 6.59 20.64
C SER A 127 -22.79 6.60 19.15
N ALA A 128 -23.62 5.64 18.69
CA ALA A 128 -24.17 5.61 17.33
C ALA A 128 -25.10 6.82 17.09
N ALA A 129 -26.07 7.05 17.99
CA ALA A 129 -26.96 8.21 17.93
C ALA A 129 -26.22 9.55 17.95
N SER A 130 -25.06 9.59 18.60
CA SER A 130 -24.29 10.83 18.76
C SER A 130 -23.54 11.28 17.51
N ARG A 131 -23.40 10.43 16.47
CA ARG A 131 -22.79 10.81 15.18
C ARG A 131 -23.67 11.72 14.33
N ASN A 132 -24.98 11.65 14.51
CA ASN A 132 -25.97 12.35 13.70
C ASN A 132 -26.75 13.37 14.54
N GLU A 133 -27.58 14.19 13.90
CA GLU A 133 -28.44 15.19 14.57
C GLU A 133 -29.63 14.55 15.34
N ASN A 134 -29.45 13.36 15.91
CA ASN A 134 -30.46 12.56 16.59
C ASN A 134 -30.62 12.93 18.07
N SER A 135 -30.73 14.22 18.40
CA SER A 135 -30.74 14.69 19.80
C SER A 135 -31.89 14.12 20.63
N ALA A 136 -33.03 13.82 20.02
CA ALA A 136 -34.15 13.17 20.71
C ALA A 136 -33.85 11.73 21.12
N ILE A 137 -33.14 10.97 20.26
CA ILE A 137 -32.69 9.61 20.56
C ILE A 137 -31.61 9.65 21.65
N VAL A 138 -30.65 10.58 21.55
CA VAL A 138 -29.63 10.77 22.58
C VAL A 138 -30.27 11.04 23.95
N SER A 139 -31.20 12.01 24.04
CA SER A 139 -31.92 12.29 25.29
C SER A 139 -32.69 11.07 25.81
N TYR A 140 -33.35 10.33 24.92
CA TYR A 140 -34.10 9.13 25.31
C TYR A 140 -33.19 8.03 25.87
N LEU A 141 -32.08 7.74 25.20
CA LEU A 141 -31.12 6.72 25.64
C LEU A 141 -30.47 7.11 26.97
N VAL A 142 -30.07 8.38 27.15
CA VAL A 142 -29.54 8.87 28.43
C VAL A 142 -30.54 8.72 29.57
N LYS A 143 -31.82 9.08 29.33
CA LYS A 143 -32.89 8.90 30.32
C LYS A 143 -33.12 7.43 30.70
N ASN A 144 -32.84 6.50 29.79
CA ASN A 144 -32.97 5.06 30.01
C ASN A 144 -31.66 4.38 30.46
N GLY A 145 -30.71 5.13 31.05
CA GLY A 145 -29.53 4.55 31.68
C GLY A 145 -28.38 4.20 30.73
N ALA A 146 -28.34 4.81 29.54
CA ALA A 146 -27.18 4.68 28.66
C ALA A 146 -25.94 5.32 29.29
N ARG A 147 -24.83 4.58 29.27
CA ARG A 147 -23.53 4.99 29.81
C ARG A 147 -22.80 5.89 28.82
N ALA A 148 -22.15 6.92 29.35
CA ALA A 148 -21.38 7.89 28.58
C ALA A 148 -20.07 7.34 27.99
N ILE A 149 -19.54 6.29 28.61
CA ILE A 149 -18.27 5.64 28.25
C ILE A 149 -18.49 4.12 28.15
N SER A 150 -18.09 3.55 27.01
CA SER A 150 -18.07 2.11 26.76
C SER A 150 -16.86 1.42 27.39
N GLN A 151 -16.91 0.10 27.52
CA GLN A 151 -15.81 -0.72 28.06
C GLN A 151 -14.54 -0.62 27.23
N LYS A 152 -14.66 -0.39 25.91
CA LYS A 152 -13.51 -0.15 25.02
C LYS A 152 -13.04 1.32 24.99
N CYS A 153 -13.49 2.15 25.93
CA CYS A 153 -13.15 3.57 26.07
C CYS A 153 -13.59 4.46 24.89
N ASN A 154 -14.68 4.09 24.20
CA ASN A 154 -15.35 5.02 23.29
C ASN A 154 -16.35 5.86 24.09
N SER A 155 -16.46 7.13 23.75
CA SER A 155 -17.47 8.03 24.31
C SER A 155 -18.33 8.59 23.19
N ALA A 156 -19.64 8.62 23.45
CA ALA A 156 -20.61 9.33 22.63
C ALA A 156 -20.20 10.81 22.38
N LEU A 157 -19.51 11.42 23.36
CA LEU A 157 -19.02 12.79 23.24
C LEU A 157 -17.95 12.93 22.17
N PHE A 158 -17.12 11.91 21.91
CA PHE A 158 -16.10 11.97 20.86
C PHE A 158 -16.73 12.02 19.48
N ASN A 159 -17.69 11.13 19.20
CA ASN A 159 -18.44 11.11 17.95
C ASN A 159 -19.19 12.44 17.74
N ALA A 160 -19.95 12.90 18.74
CA ALA A 160 -20.66 14.16 18.66
C ALA A 160 -19.72 15.36 18.43
N SER A 161 -18.51 15.30 19.01
CA SER A 161 -17.52 16.36 18.84
C SER A 161 -16.86 16.35 17.47
N HIS A 162 -16.48 15.18 16.96
CA HIS A 162 -15.90 15.02 15.64
C HIS A 162 -16.90 15.40 14.54
N GLU A 163 -18.18 15.05 14.70
CA GLU A 163 -19.22 15.34 13.71
C GLU A 163 -19.84 16.74 13.84
N GLY A 164 -19.59 17.43 14.95
CA GLY A 164 -20.05 18.81 15.14
C GLY A 164 -21.48 18.90 15.64
N MET A 165 -21.99 17.83 16.25
CA MET A 165 -23.35 17.71 16.76
C MET A 165 -23.52 18.49 18.07
N LEU A 166 -23.56 19.82 17.99
CA LEU A 166 -23.55 20.71 19.16
C LEU A 166 -24.69 20.41 20.15
N ARG A 167 -25.89 20.08 19.66
CA ARG A 167 -27.02 19.71 20.54
C ARG A 167 -26.72 18.44 21.33
N ASN A 168 -26.15 17.43 20.70
CA ASN A 168 -25.77 16.18 21.37
C ASN A 168 -24.65 16.43 22.39
N VAL A 169 -23.64 17.23 22.04
CA VAL A 169 -22.57 17.64 22.96
C VAL A 169 -23.15 18.33 24.20
N LYS A 170 -24.12 19.24 24.03
CA LYS A 170 -24.81 19.90 25.13
C LYS A 170 -25.55 18.91 26.03
N ILE A 171 -26.34 18.00 25.45
CA ILE A 171 -27.08 16.97 26.20
C ILE A 171 -26.10 16.10 26.99
N LEU A 172 -25.05 15.60 26.33
CA LEU A 172 -24.05 14.73 26.95
C LEU A 172 -23.35 15.42 28.12
N LEU A 173 -22.87 16.65 27.96
CA LEU A 173 -22.18 17.38 29.05
C LEU A 173 -23.10 17.88 30.16
N SER A 174 -24.41 17.98 29.90
CA SER A 174 -25.39 18.30 30.94
C SER A 174 -25.69 17.11 31.85
N ASN A 175 -25.51 15.87 31.34
CA ASN A 175 -25.76 14.64 32.09
C ASN A 175 -24.47 13.96 32.58
N PHE A 176 -23.35 14.18 31.88
CA PHE A 176 -22.05 13.57 32.11
C PHE A 176 -20.97 14.66 32.00
N LYS A 177 -20.79 15.46 33.05
CA LYS A 177 -19.84 16.59 33.01
C LYS A 177 -18.39 16.10 33.10
N GLU A 178 -18.17 15.02 33.83
CA GLU A 178 -16.88 14.40 34.14
C GLU A 178 -16.14 13.87 32.90
N ILE A 179 -16.85 13.56 31.82
CA ILE A 179 -16.25 13.00 30.60
C ILE A 179 -15.57 14.04 29.70
N ILE A 180 -15.66 15.34 30.02
CA ILE A 180 -15.19 16.43 29.14
C ILE A 180 -13.71 16.31 28.75
N ASN A 181 -12.87 15.82 29.66
CA ASN A 181 -11.43 15.62 29.47
C ASN A 181 -11.04 14.13 29.39
N PHE A 182 -12.01 13.22 29.26
CA PHE A 182 -11.75 11.80 29.11
C PHE A 182 -10.91 11.54 27.85
N LYS A 183 -9.95 10.61 27.95
CA LYS A 183 -9.07 10.22 26.84
C LYS A 183 -9.48 8.85 26.32
N ASN A 184 -9.69 8.72 25.00
CA ASN A 184 -9.91 7.42 24.37
C ASN A 184 -8.61 6.59 24.29
N LYS A 185 -8.70 5.41 23.68
CA LYS A 185 -7.54 4.56 23.34
C LYS A 185 -6.56 5.19 22.35
N ASN A 186 -6.81 6.35 21.76
CA ASN A 186 -5.82 7.08 20.95
C ASN A 186 -5.25 8.29 21.70
N GLY A 187 -5.63 8.47 22.97
CA GLY A 187 -5.28 9.65 23.76
C GLY A 187 -6.07 10.90 23.38
N ASP A 188 -7.09 10.79 22.53
CA ASP A 188 -7.91 11.92 22.11
C ASP A 188 -8.93 12.29 23.17
N THR A 189 -9.14 13.60 23.33
CA THR A 189 -10.26 14.19 24.09
C THR A 189 -11.37 14.62 23.13
N ALA A 190 -12.52 15.03 23.68
CA ALA A 190 -13.59 15.64 22.91
C ALA A 190 -13.12 16.91 22.17
N LEU A 191 -12.28 17.73 22.83
CA LEU A 191 -11.74 18.96 22.26
C LEU A 191 -10.79 18.67 21.08
N LEU A 192 -9.94 17.65 21.19
CA LEU A 192 -9.09 17.21 20.09
C LEU A 192 -9.92 16.69 18.92
N ASN A 193 -10.98 15.92 19.17
CA ASN A 193 -11.88 15.45 18.11
C ASN A 193 -12.64 16.59 17.41
N ALA A 194 -13.10 17.60 18.15
CA ALA A 194 -13.72 18.79 17.56
C ALA A 194 -12.75 19.57 16.67
N ALA A 195 -11.49 19.68 17.07
CA ALA A 195 -10.45 20.29 16.26
C ALA A 195 -10.12 19.46 15.00
N LYS A 196 -9.95 18.13 15.15
CA LYS A 196 -9.74 17.17 14.05
C LYS A 196 -10.89 17.18 13.03
N GLY A 197 -12.13 17.28 13.49
CA GLY A 197 -13.31 17.38 12.63
C GLY A 197 -13.57 18.79 12.07
N GLY A 198 -12.76 19.79 12.44
CA GLY A 198 -12.94 21.17 12.00
C GLY A 198 -14.24 21.82 12.51
N ARG A 199 -14.78 21.38 13.65
CA ARG A 199 -16.11 21.75 14.16
C ARG A 199 -16.03 22.96 15.09
N PHE A 200 -15.91 24.15 14.51
CA PHE A 200 -15.64 25.41 15.25
C PHE A 200 -16.63 25.68 16.41
N GLN A 201 -17.93 25.49 16.20
CA GLN A 201 -18.95 25.76 17.23
C GLN A 201 -18.83 24.81 18.43
N VAL A 202 -18.60 23.51 18.17
CA VAL A 202 -18.38 22.54 19.24
C VAL A 202 -17.06 22.82 19.95
N TYR A 203 -16.00 23.12 19.21
CA TYR A 203 -14.70 23.52 19.77
C TYR A 203 -14.84 24.69 20.77
N LYS A 204 -15.53 25.78 20.37
CA LYS A 204 -15.76 26.93 21.27
C LYS A 204 -16.61 26.55 22.48
N TYR A 205 -17.64 25.75 22.28
CA TYR A 205 -18.48 25.28 23.37
C TYR A 205 -17.69 24.44 24.38
N LEU A 206 -16.90 23.47 23.93
CA LEU A 206 -16.07 22.63 24.81
C LEU A 206 -15.10 23.46 25.65
N LEU A 207 -14.43 24.45 25.04
CA LEU A 207 -13.56 25.37 25.78
C LEU A 207 -14.35 26.18 26.83
N SER A 208 -15.53 26.70 26.48
CA SER A 208 -16.39 27.41 27.44
C SER A 208 -16.86 26.54 28.60
N GLN A 209 -16.87 25.22 28.40
CA GLN A 209 -17.28 24.23 29.39
C GLN A 209 -16.11 23.72 30.25
N GLY A 210 -14.88 24.20 30.05
CA GLY A 210 -13.70 23.81 30.83
C GLY A 210 -12.88 22.66 30.22
N ALA A 211 -12.99 22.42 28.92
CA ALA A 211 -12.11 21.45 28.25
C ALA A 211 -10.66 21.92 28.24
N VAL A 212 -9.73 21.04 28.57
CA VAL A 212 -8.30 21.36 28.72
C VAL A 212 -7.58 21.29 27.37
N SER A 213 -7.01 22.42 26.93
CA SER A 213 -6.32 22.56 25.64
C SER A 213 -4.88 22.02 25.62
N SER A 214 -4.28 21.77 26.78
CA SER A 214 -2.89 21.28 26.88
C SER A 214 -2.75 19.77 26.66
N ILE A 215 -3.85 19.03 26.58
CA ILE A 215 -3.83 17.58 26.37
C ILE A 215 -3.48 17.28 24.91
N ALA A 216 -2.45 16.47 24.70
CA ALA A 216 -2.07 15.91 23.40
C ALA A 216 -2.58 14.47 23.22
N ASP A 217 -2.72 14.06 21.95
CA ASP A 217 -3.01 12.67 21.57
C ASP A 217 -1.79 11.75 21.74
N ARG A 218 -1.93 10.45 21.42
CA ARG A 218 -0.83 9.47 21.55
C ARG A 218 0.38 9.73 20.65
N ASP A 219 0.19 10.42 19.53
CA ASP A 219 1.29 10.84 18.66
C ASP A 219 1.94 12.13 19.18
N GLY A 220 1.50 12.65 20.33
CA GLY A 220 1.93 13.93 20.87
C GLY A 220 1.46 15.11 20.02
N ASN A 221 0.43 14.96 19.18
CA ASN A 221 -0.14 16.11 18.49
C ASN A 221 -0.92 16.96 19.50
N ASN A 222 -0.52 18.22 19.65
CA ASN A 222 -1.30 19.17 20.44
C ASN A 222 -2.59 19.59 19.69
N LEU A 223 -3.36 20.47 20.33
CA LEU A 223 -4.62 20.96 19.77
C LEU A 223 -4.43 21.73 18.45
N LEU A 224 -3.32 22.45 18.27
CA LEU A 224 -3.02 23.18 17.03
C LEU A 224 -2.77 22.23 15.86
N ILE A 225 -1.91 21.21 16.03
CA ILE A 225 -1.64 20.21 14.99
C ILE A 225 -2.94 19.50 14.58
N ASN A 226 -3.78 19.16 15.55
CA ASN A 226 -5.05 18.51 15.29
C ASN A 226 -6.06 19.41 14.57
N ALA A 227 -6.11 20.70 14.89
CA ALA A 227 -6.90 21.69 14.16
C ALA A 227 -6.43 21.85 12.70
N VAL A 228 -5.12 21.82 12.47
CA VAL A 228 -4.55 21.87 11.11
C VAL A 228 -4.91 20.63 10.30
N LYS A 229 -4.83 19.43 10.90
CA LYS A 229 -5.28 18.18 10.27
C LYS A 229 -6.76 18.25 9.89
N GLY A 230 -7.59 18.89 10.72
CA GLY A 230 -9.00 19.13 10.43
C GLY A 230 -9.30 20.25 9.44
N GLY A 231 -8.30 21.02 9.02
CA GLY A 231 -8.42 22.00 7.93
C GLY A 231 -9.26 23.24 8.23
N ASN A 232 -9.72 23.46 9.47
CA ASN A 232 -10.55 24.62 9.82
C ASN A 232 -9.68 25.84 10.19
N TYR A 233 -9.63 26.82 9.28
CA TYR A 233 -8.88 28.07 9.44
C TYR A 233 -9.21 28.82 10.75
N TRP A 234 -10.49 28.91 11.11
CA TRP A 234 -10.95 29.68 12.27
C TRP A 234 -10.52 29.06 13.60
N ILE A 235 -10.49 27.72 13.69
CA ILE A 235 -9.94 27.04 14.88
C ILE A 235 -8.44 27.33 14.98
N VAL A 236 -7.70 27.16 13.87
CA VAL A 236 -6.25 27.44 13.85
C VAL A 236 -5.96 28.89 14.26
N GLN A 237 -6.73 29.85 13.73
CA GLN A 237 -6.57 31.26 14.06
C GLN A 237 -6.87 31.56 15.53
N ASP A 238 -7.96 31.03 16.10
CA ASP A 238 -8.31 31.19 17.52
C ASP A 238 -7.21 30.58 18.42
N LEU A 239 -6.67 29.42 18.08
CA LEU A 239 -5.58 28.77 18.83
C LEU A 239 -4.28 29.59 18.80
N LEU A 240 -3.89 30.10 17.64
CA LEU A 240 -2.69 30.96 17.54
C LEU A 240 -2.90 32.29 18.27
N ASN A 241 -4.12 32.85 18.25
CA ASN A 241 -4.44 34.04 19.05
C ASN A 241 -4.37 33.79 20.57
N ARG A 242 -4.61 32.55 21.00
CA ARG A 242 -4.43 32.09 22.39
C ARG A 242 -2.98 31.81 22.76
N GLY A 243 -2.03 32.02 21.84
CA GLY A 243 -0.60 31.87 22.10
C GLY A 243 -0.08 30.43 22.00
N LEU A 244 -0.79 29.51 21.35
CA LEU A 244 -0.22 28.19 21.05
C LEU A 244 0.99 28.35 20.11
N ASP A 245 2.09 27.70 20.46
CA ASP A 245 3.33 27.76 19.68
C ASP A 245 3.15 27.11 18.29
N PRO A 246 3.29 27.87 17.19
CA PRO A 246 3.21 27.32 15.83
C PRO A 246 4.37 26.37 15.49
N ASN A 247 5.44 26.38 16.28
CA ASN A 247 6.63 25.53 16.12
C ASN A 247 6.61 24.30 17.02
N TYR A 248 5.51 24.06 17.74
CA TYR A 248 5.36 22.86 18.55
C TYR A 248 5.61 21.59 17.74
N ARG A 249 6.33 20.63 18.34
CA ARG A 249 6.73 19.37 17.72
C ARG A 249 6.08 18.19 18.43
N ASN A 250 5.44 17.32 17.65
CA ASN A 250 4.90 16.05 18.15
C ASN A 250 6.02 15.03 18.42
N ILE A 251 5.68 13.79 18.79
CA ILE A 251 6.70 12.76 19.09
C ILE A 251 7.59 12.43 17.89
N ASN A 252 7.09 12.64 16.66
CA ASN A 252 7.81 12.43 15.41
C ASN A 252 8.63 13.65 14.97
N GLY A 253 8.61 14.73 15.75
CA GLY A 253 9.26 15.99 15.42
C GLY A 253 8.49 16.84 14.42
N GLU A 254 7.25 16.47 14.08
CA GLU A 254 6.42 17.13 13.07
C GLU A 254 5.74 18.38 13.64
N THR A 255 5.61 19.42 12.82
CA THR A 255 4.98 20.70 13.18
C THR A 255 3.62 20.89 12.51
N ALA A 256 2.86 21.86 13.01
CA ALA A 256 1.62 22.30 12.39
C ALA A 256 1.83 22.70 10.91
N LEU A 257 2.95 23.35 10.59
CA LEU A 257 3.28 23.77 9.22
C LEU A 257 3.48 22.58 8.28
N MET A 258 4.12 21.50 8.75
CA MET A 258 4.29 20.27 7.96
C MET A 258 2.97 19.61 7.60
N HIS A 259 2.01 19.56 8.54
CA HIS A 259 0.69 19.01 8.26
C HIS A 259 -0.14 19.91 7.33
N ALA A 260 -0.04 21.24 7.47
CA ALA A 260 -0.68 22.19 6.55
C ALA A 260 -0.12 22.08 5.13
N ALA A 261 1.19 21.88 5.03
CA ALA A 261 1.89 21.65 3.77
C ALA A 261 1.45 20.33 3.12
N PHE A 262 1.37 19.23 3.88
CA PHE A 262 0.89 17.93 3.39
C PHE A 262 -0.54 17.97 2.85
N SER A 263 -1.44 18.68 3.55
CA SER A 263 -2.85 18.79 3.17
C SER A 263 -3.12 19.80 2.05
N GLY A 264 -2.12 20.60 1.66
CA GLY A 264 -2.28 21.62 0.62
C GLY A 264 -3.12 22.84 1.04
N ASN A 265 -3.44 23.00 2.33
CA ASN A 265 -4.28 24.10 2.79
C ASN A 265 -3.48 25.42 2.86
N VAL A 266 -3.45 26.15 1.75
CA VAL A 266 -2.70 27.41 1.57
C VAL A 266 -3.09 28.48 2.59
N ALA A 267 -4.37 28.59 2.94
CA ALA A 267 -4.84 29.60 3.89
C ALA A 267 -4.30 29.35 5.30
N ILE A 268 -4.34 28.10 5.77
CA ILE A 268 -3.76 27.70 7.05
C ILE A 268 -2.25 27.82 7.03
N LEU A 269 -1.62 27.43 5.93
CA LEU A 269 -0.18 27.55 5.75
C LEU A 269 0.29 29.00 5.88
N GLN A 270 -0.35 29.92 5.16
CA GLN A 270 -0.08 31.36 5.24
C GLN A 270 -0.30 31.89 6.66
N LEU A 271 -1.37 31.46 7.32
CA LEU A 271 -1.66 31.87 8.69
C LEU A 271 -0.54 31.43 9.63
N LEU A 272 -0.09 30.17 9.56
CA LEU A 272 1.00 29.66 10.39
C LEU A 272 2.31 30.43 10.15
N LEU A 273 2.66 30.69 8.89
CA LEU A 273 3.85 31.48 8.53
C LEU A 273 3.76 32.91 9.09
N ASN A 274 2.60 33.57 8.94
CA ASN A 274 2.37 34.91 9.48
C ASN A 274 2.44 34.97 11.01
N ARG A 275 2.30 33.82 11.69
CA ARG A 275 2.43 33.69 13.14
C ARG A 275 3.80 33.17 13.58
N GLY A 276 4.78 33.08 12.67
CA GLY A 276 6.16 32.72 12.99
C GLY A 276 6.46 31.22 12.95
N ALA A 277 5.68 30.43 12.21
CA ALA A 277 6.02 29.04 11.94
C ALA A 277 7.32 28.94 11.12
N THR A 278 8.23 28.09 11.58
CA THR A 278 9.54 27.85 10.99
C THR A 278 9.46 26.77 9.91
N VAL A 279 10.02 27.07 8.75
CA VAL A 279 9.90 26.25 7.53
C VAL A 279 10.93 25.12 7.50
N ASN A 280 12.04 25.33 8.20
CA ASN A 280 13.22 24.48 8.20
C ASN A 280 13.32 23.49 9.37
N VAL A 281 12.25 23.32 10.14
CA VAL A 281 12.24 22.27 11.17
C VAL A 281 12.33 20.93 10.47
N THR A 282 13.20 20.04 10.94
CA THR A 282 13.29 18.66 10.45
C THR A 282 12.51 17.74 11.37
N GLY A 283 11.83 16.71 10.83
CA GLY A 283 11.26 15.61 11.61
C GLY A 283 12.33 14.68 12.20
N ARG A 284 11.94 13.45 12.58
CA ARG A 284 12.89 12.39 13.03
C ARG A 284 13.91 11.99 11.96
N SER A 285 13.52 12.04 10.70
CA SER A 285 14.40 11.98 9.53
C SER A 285 15.01 13.37 9.37
N SER A 286 16.34 13.47 9.42
CA SER A 286 17.12 14.72 9.32
C SER A 286 16.90 15.54 8.04
N HIS A 287 16.03 15.06 7.14
CA HIS A 287 15.69 15.69 5.88
C HIS A 287 14.21 16.12 5.80
N ASP A 288 13.28 15.61 6.62
CA ASP A 288 11.84 15.91 6.45
C ASP A 288 11.47 17.29 6.99
N THR A 289 11.56 18.30 6.13
CA THR A 289 11.08 19.68 6.39
C THR A 289 9.64 19.87 5.96
N ALA A 290 8.99 21.00 6.31
CA ALA A 290 7.64 21.32 5.82
C ALA A 290 7.49 21.27 4.28
N LEU A 291 8.59 21.41 3.54
CA LEU A 291 8.61 21.27 2.09
C LEU A 291 8.41 19.81 1.62
N HIS A 292 8.86 18.82 2.39
CA HIS A 292 8.79 17.41 1.97
C HIS A 292 7.35 16.91 1.89
N PRO A 293 6.52 17.07 2.93
CA PRO A 293 5.11 16.70 2.85
C PRO A 293 4.35 17.48 1.77
N ALA A 294 4.66 18.77 1.53
CA ALA A 294 4.03 19.54 0.46
C ALA A 294 4.29 18.99 -0.94
N ILE A 295 5.50 18.47 -1.20
CA ILE A 295 5.86 17.88 -2.50
C ILE A 295 5.24 16.49 -2.66
N ILE A 296 5.20 15.70 -1.58
CA ILE A 296 4.67 14.33 -1.60
C ILE A 296 3.14 14.34 -1.71
N GLY A 297 2.48 15.27 -0.99
CA GLY A 297 1.04 15.38 -0.84
C GLY A 297 0.25 15.54 -2.15
N GLN A 298 -1.08 15.47 -2.01
CA GLN A 298 -2.02 15.68 -3.09
C GLN A 298 -2.34 17.18 -3.17
N GLN A 299 -1.85 17.85 -4.21
CA GLN A 299 -2.12 19.26 -4.50
C GLN A 299 -1.45 20.23 -3.51
N SER A 300 -0.39 20.88 -3.96
CA SER A 300 -0.03 22.18 -3.39
C SER A 300 0.37 23.11 -4.53
N ASP A 301 -0.12 24.34 -4.47
CA ASP A 301 0.46 25.44 -5.21
C ASP A 301 1.84 25.73 -4.59
N LEU A 302 2.83 24.91 -4.97
CA LEU A 302 4.22 25.01 -4.54
C LEU A 302 4.79 26.40 -4.82
N ARG A 303 4.22 27.14 -5.79
CA ARG A 303 4.58 28.55 -6.03
C ARG A 303 4.24 29.42 -4.84
N THR A 304 3.07 29.20 -4.23
CA THR A 304 2.64 29.97 -3.06
C THR A 304 3.48 29.61 -1.84
N LEU A 305 3.70 28.32 -1.55
CA LEU A 305 4.65 27.91 -0.49
C LEU A 305 6.03 28.56 -0.71
N TRP A 306 6.51 28.57 -1.94
CA TRP A 306 7.82 29.15 -2.27
C TRP A 306 7.87 30.68 -2.17
N ARG A 307 6.84 31.38 -2.66
CA ARG A 307 6.75 32.85 -2.62
C ARG A 307 6.70 33.39 -1.19
N LEU A 308 6.24 32.57 -0.26
CA LEU A 308 6.00 32.91 1.14
C LEU A 308 7.10 32.46 2.11
N VAL A 309 8.22 31.92 1.62
CA VAL A 309 9.37 31.49 2.43
C VAL A 309 10.57 32.41 2.12
N PRO A 310 10.52 33.72 2.43
CA PRO A 310 11.60 34.63 2.06
C PRO A 310 12.98 34.10 2.50
N GLN A 311 13.96 34.16 1.60
CA GLN A 311 15.35 33.71 1.76
C GLN A 311 15.51 32.18 1.91
N ALA A 312 14.81 31.38 1.10
CA ALA A 312 15.14 29.97 0.99
C ALA A 312 16.59 29.79 0.49
N ASN A 313 17.45 29.52 1.46
CA ASN A 313 18.79 28.98 1.34
C ASN A 313 18.85 28.05 0.14
N LEU A 314 19.87 28.21 -0.70
CA LEU A 314 20.10 27.42 -1.90
C LEU A 314 19.92 25.90 -1.63
N GLU A 315 20.29 25.46 -0.44
CA GLU A 315 20.08 24.10 0.07
C GLU A 315 18.60 23.64 0.06
N TYR A 316 17.62 24.50 0.38
CA TYR A 316 16.20 24.12 0.28
C TYR A 316 15.73 23.96 -1.16
N ARG A 317 16.27 24.75 -2.09
CA ARG A 317 15.95 24.61 -3.53
C ARG A 317 16.45 23.29 -4.06
N ARG A 318 17.70 22.98 -3.72
CA ARG A 318 18.39 21.71 -4.01
C ARG A 318 17.63 20.52 -3.46
N LEU A 319 17.16 20.63 -2.20
CA LEU A 319 16.38 19.59 -1.54
C LEU A 319 14.99 19.42 -2.16
N GLY A 320 14.24 20.51 -2.36
CA GLY A 320 12.93 20.47 -3.03
C GLY A 320 13.01 19.90 -4.44
N MET A 321 14.06 20.27 -5.19
CA MET A 321 14.37 19.67 -6.49
C MET A 321 14.57 18.15 -6.35
N LEU A 322 15.46 17.69 -5.47
CA LEU A 322 15.73 16.26 -5.28
C LEU A 322 14.48 15.46 -4.88
N VAL A 323 13.69 15.96 -3.94
CA VAL A 323 12.45 15.32 -3.47
C VAL A 323 11.43 15.21 -4.60
N SER A 324 11.26 16.29 -5.39
CA SER A 324 10.33 16.30 -6.52
C SER A 324 10.71 15.28 -7.60
N LEU A 325 12.02 15.13 -7.86
CA LEU A 325 12.55 14.13 -8.78
C LEU A 325 12.30 12.70 -8.28
N ASN A 326 12.58 12.45 -7.00
CA ASN A 326 12.44 11.12 -6.39
C ASN A 326 10.99 10.60 -6.31
N HIS A 327 9.99 11.50 -6.37
CA HIS A 327 8.57 11.19 -6.25
C HIS A 327 7.77 11.44 -7.54
N ASN A 328 8.45 11.61 -8.69
CA ASN A 328 7.83 11.85 -10.00
C ASN A 328 6.91 13.09 -10.06
N LYS A 329 7.28 14.18 -9.39
CA LYS A 329 6.49 15.42 -9.35
C LYS A 329 7.05 16.40 -10.38
N LEU A 330 6.70 16.22 -11.65
CA LEU A 330 7.25 17.03 -12.76
C LEU A 330 7.03 18.54 -12.55
N GLU A 331 5.80 18.98 -12.28
CA GLU A 331 5.50 20.42 -12.11
C GLU A 331 6.24 21.02 -10.91
N ALA A 332 6.35 20.29 -9.81
CA ALA A 332 7.16 20.68 -8.67
C ALA A 332 8.62 20.86 -9.07
N SER A 333 9.17 19.89 -9.78
CA SER A 333 10.56 19.94 -10.25
C SER A 333 10.81 21.13 -11.17
N LYS A 334 9.88 21.46 -12.08
CA LYS A 334 9.98 22.64 -12.96
C LYS A 334 10.07 23.94 -12.17
N ILE A 335 9.25 24.06 -11.13
CA ILE A 335 9.26 25.22 -10.24
C ILE A 335 10.63 25.33 -9.57
N PHE A 336 11.10 24.29 -8.85
CA PHE A 336 12.41 24.34 -8.18
C PHE A 336 13.55 24.60 -9.16
N TYR A 337 13.52 23.94 -10.30
CA TYR A 337 14.50 24.08 -11.36
C TYR A 337 14.63 25.53 -11.87
N SER A 338 13.51 26.25 -12.00
CA SER A 338 13.51 27.66 -12.43
C SER A 338 14.22 28.62 -11.45
N TYR A 339 14.32 28.25 -10.16
CA TYR A 339 14.97 29.06 -9.12
C TYR A 339 16.41 28.64 -8.82
N LEU A 340 16.93 27.60 -9.48
CA LEU A 340 18.32 27.17 -9.31
C LEU A 340 19.30 28.07 -10.09
N ASN A 341 20.48 28.29 -9.51
CA ASN A 341 21.57 28.96 -10.21
C ASN A 341 22.05 28.12 -11.42
N ARG A 342 22.93 28.68 -12.25
CA ARG A 342 23.39 28.00 -13.48
C ARG A 342 24.12 26.68 -13.21
N ALA A 343 24.96 26.62 -12.18
CA ALA A 343 25.72 25.42 -11.82
C ALA A 343 24.80 24.30 -11.35
N ASP A 344 23.89 24.60 -10.42
CA ASP A 344 22.92 23.65 -9.89
C ASP A 344 21.96 23.15 -10.99
N ARG A 345 21.55 24.02 -11.93
CA ARG A 345 20.72 23.60 -13.07
C ARG A 345 21.41 22.60 -13.99
N ALA A 346 22.75 22.58 -14.06
CA ALA A 346 23.48 21.56 -14.83
C ALA A 346 23.49 20.24 -14.05
N GLU A 347 23.85 20.28 -12.78
CA GLU A 347 23.91 19.12 -11.89
C GLU A 347 22.55 18.43 -11.76
N TYR A 348 21.49 19.17 -11.41
CA TYR A 348 20.16 18.62 -11.18
C TYR A 348 19.46 18.16 -12.45
N ARG A 349 19.79 18.75 -13.60
CA ARG A 349 19.33 18.24 -14.90
C ARG A 349 19.89 16.85 -15.16
N GLN A 350 21.17 16.62 -14.82
CA GLN A 350 21.75 15.30 -14.95
C GLN A 350 21.19 14.31 -13.92
N LYS A 351 21.08 14.71 -12.65
CA LYS A 351 20.45 13.87 -11.62
C LYS A 351 19.01 13.49 -12.00
N ALA A 352 18.25 14.41 -12.58
CA ALA A 352 16.90 14.16 -13.06
C ALA A 352 16.85 13.07 -14.13
N ILE A 353 17.77 13.10 -15.11
CA ILE A 353 17.88 12.03 -16.12
C ILE A 353 18.18 10.68 -15.47
N MET A 354 19.16 10.61 -14.56
CA MET A 354 19.55 9.37 -13.90
C MET A 354 18.41 8.78 -13.06
N ILE A 355 17.81 9.60 -12.18
CA ILE A 355 16.70 9.20 -11.31
C ILE A 355 15.49 8.76 -12.16
N ALA A 356 15.18 9.49 -13.24
CA ALA A 356 14.04 9.16 -14.08
C ALA A 356 14.24 7.86 -14.85
N ALA A 357 15.46 7.56 -15.29
CA ALA A 357 15.78 6.29 -15.94
C ALA A 357 15.77 5.12 -14.96
N GLU A 358 16.27 5.32 -13.74
CA GLU A 358 16.28 4.34 -12.65
C GLU A 358 14.87 3.99 -12.16
N LYS A 359 13.98 4.99 -12.04
CA LYS A 359 12.62 4.82 -11.50
C LYS A 359 11.52 4.69 -12.56
N GLY A 360 11.86 4.80 -13.84
CA GLY A 360 10.91 4.65 -14.95
C GLY A 360 10.02 5.88 -15.20
N TYR A 361 10.43 7.07 -14.78
CA TYR A 361 9.65 8.31 -14.91
C TYR A 361 9.79 8.94 -16.30
N LEU A 362 9.13 8.36 -17.30
CA LEU A 362 9.26 8.75 -18.72
C LEU A 362 9.01 10.24 -18.99
N THR A 363 7.95 10.81 -18.41
CA THR A 363 7.60 12.24 -18.61
C THR A 363 8.68 13.16 -18.07
N LEU A 364 9.23 12.82 -16.90
CA LEU A 364 10.31 13.54 -16.26
C LEU A 364 11.60 13.44 -17.09
N LEU A 365 11.93 12.22 -17.54
CA LEU A 365 13.09 11.97 -18.40
C LEU A 365 13.02 12.78 -19.69
N LYS A 366 11.88 12.75 -20.39
CA LYS A 366 11.65 13.53 -21.62
C LYS A 366 11.85 15.02 -21.40
N TYR A 367 11.21 15.57 -20.36
CA TYR A 367 11.31 16.98 -20.07
C TYR A 367 12.76 17.43 -19.82
N TYR A 368 13.51 16.75 -18.95
CA TYR A 368 14.89 17.14 -18.67
C TYR A 368 15.86 16.82 -19.81
N ALA A 369 15.51 15.88 -20.70
CA ALA A 369 16.24 15.65 -21.95
C ALA A 369 16.06 16.82 -22.91
N ASP A 370 14.83 17.33 -23.05
CA ASP A 370 14.51 18.50 -23.88
C ASP A 370 15.14 19.78 -23.31
N GLN A 371 15.33 19.85 -21.99
CA GLN A 371 16.15 20.89 -21.38
C GLN A 371 17.64 20.74 -21.72
N GLY A 372 18.11 19.67 -22.37
CA GLY A 372 19.54 19.45 -22.69
C GLY A 372 20.29 18.62 -21.65
N GLY A 373 19.59 17.74 -20.92
CA GLY A 373 20.21 16.73 -20.07
C GLY A 373 20.99 15.72 -20.90
N ASN A 374 22.16 15.29 -20.40
CA ASN A 374 23.00 14.36 -21.15
C ASN A 374 22.50 12.92 -20.93
N LEU A 375 21.99 12.31 -22.02
CA LEU A 375 21.48 10.94 -22.03
C LEU A 375 22.59 9.87 -22.03
N THR A 376 23.86 10.26 -22.14
CA THR A 376 25.02 9.36 -22.18
C THR A 376 25.98 9.54 -21.01
N ALA A 377 25.69 10.47 -20.08
CA ALA A 377 26.57 10.69 -18.94
C ALA A 377 26.61 9.46 -18.02
N GLN A 378 27.75 9.26 -17.37
CA GLN A 378 27.95 8.17 -16.43
C GLN A 378 27.88 8.67 -14.99
N ASP A 379 27.25 7.91 -14.10
CA ASP A 379 27.31 8.16 -12.65
C ASP A 379 28.68 7.76 -12.05
N SER A 380 28.78 7.80 -10.72
CA SER A 380 29.99 7.40 -9.99
C SER A 380 30.38 5.94 -10.20
N GLU A 381 29.47 5.07 -10.62
CA GLU A 381 29.71 3.65 -10.89
C GLU A 381 29.94 3.38 -12.40
N GLY A 382 29.84 4.39 -13.24
CA GLY A 382 29.93 4.26 -14.68
C GLY A 382 28.60 3.94 -15.37
N ASN A 383 27.47 3.94 -14.66
CA ASN A 383 26.18 3.62 -15.29
C ASN A 383 25.68 4.79 -16.14
N THR A 384 25.23 4.49 -17.36
CA THR A 384 24.46 5.43 -18.18
C THR A 384 22.96 5.38 -17.82
N PRO A 385 22.15 6.37 -18.24
CA PRO A 385 20.69 6.28 -18.11
C PRO A 385 20.12 5.01 -18.74
N LEU A 386 20.66 4.57 -19.89
CA LEU A 386 20.24 3.33 -20.55
C LEU A 386 20.51 2.10 -19.67
N MET A 387 21.68 2.05 -19.02
CA MET A 387 22.04 0.98 -18.09
C MET A 387 21.11 0.93 -16.87
N LEU A 388 20.76 2.09 -16.30
CA LEU A 388 19.82 2.16 -15.19
C LEU A 388 18.42 1.68 -15.61
N ALA A 389 17.90 2.16 -16.74
CA ALA A 389 16.62 1.71 -17.27
C ALA A 389 16.60 0.20 -17.56
N ALA A 390 17.71 -0.36 -18.05
CA ALA A 390 17.85 -1.78 -18.32
C ALA A 390 17.90 -2.63 -17.05
N ARG A 391 18.65 -2.17 -16.04
CA ARG A 391 18.81 -2.84 -14.75
C ARG A 391 17.51 -2.95 -13.95
N PHE A 392 16.69 -1.90 -13.98
CA PHE A 392 15.45 -1.81 -13.21
C PHE A 392 14.19 -2.15 -14.02
N GLY A 393 14.34 -2.64 -15.27
CA GLY A 393 13.21 -3.11 -16.08
C GLY A 393 12.29 -2.00 -16.61
N ASN A 394 12.76 -0.76 -16.69
CA ASN A 394 11.94 0.39 -17.08
C ASN A 394 11.78 0.52 -18.60
N PHE A 395 10.95 -0.36 -19.17
CA PHE A 395 10.81 -0.58 -20.61
C PHE A 395 10.51 0.68 -21.44
N GLU A 396 9.60 1.53 -20.99
CA GLU A 396 9.22 2.74 -21.75
C GLU A 396 10.33 3.81 -21.73
N THR A 397 11.04 3.96 -20.61
CA THR A 397 12.22 4.85 -20.56
C THR A 397 13.34 4.31 -21.43
N LEU A 398 13.57 3.00 -21.43
CA LEU A 398 14.57 2.36 -22.28
C LEU A 398 14.26 2.56 -23.76
N LYS A 399 13.03 2.33 -24.19
CA LYS A 399 12.59 2.58 -25.58
C LYS A 399 12.90 4.01 -26.01
N TYR A 400 12.56 4.99 -25.16
CA TYR A 400 12.84 6.38 -25.46
C TYR A 400 14.34 6.66 -25.59
N LEU A 401 15.17 6.13 -24.68
CA LEU A 401 16.62 6.31 -24.73
C LEU A 401 17.21 5.70 -26.02
N VAL A 402 16.77 4.49 -26.39
CA VAL A 402 17.20 3.84 -27.63
C VAL A 402 16.73 4.60 -28.87
N GLN A 403 15.52 5.17 -28.87
CA GLN A 403 15.04 6.06 -29.94
C GLN A 403 15.90 7.32 -30.09
N LYS A 404 16.57 7.78 -29.02
CA LYS A 404 17.51 8.90 -29.06
C LYS A 404 18.92 8.50 -29.51
N ASN A 405 19.10 7.28 -30.01
CA ASN A 405 20.37 6.75 -30.54
C ASN A 405 21.55 6.87 -29.56
N VAL A 406 21.29 6.68 -28.26
CA VAL A 406 22.37 6.63 -27.26
C VAL A 406 23.25 5.39 -27.50
N PRO A 407 24.56 5.44 -27.19
CA PRO A 407 25.44 4.28 -27.36
C PRO A 407 24.98 3.08 -26.52
N LEU A 408 24.85 1.91 -27.17
CA LEU A 408 24.38 0.68 -26.52
C LEU A 408 25.50 -0.06 -25.77
N GLU A 409 26.74 0.10 -26.24
CA GLU A 409 27.91 -0.67 -25.78
C GLU A 409 28.85 0.11 -24.84
N THR A 410 28.38 1.23 -24.28
CA THR A 410 29.10 1.87 -23.17
C THR A 410 29.26 0.84 -22.04
N LYS A 411 30.40 0.90 -21.36
CA LYS A 411 30.73 0.00 -20.25
C LYS A 411 30.80 0.78 -18.94
N ASP A 412 30.21 0.22 -17.89
CA ASP A 412 30.38 0.73 -16.52
C ASP A 412 31.75 0.33 -15.94
N LYS A 413 32.03 0.70 -14.68
CA LYS A 413 33.31 0.31 -14.02
C LYS A 413 33.50 -1.20 -13.90
N GLY A 414 32.41 -1.97 -13.85
CA GLY A 414 32.41 -3.43 -13.87
C GLY A 414 32.46 -4.05 -15.27
N SER A 415 32.69 -3.23 -16.30
CA SER A 415 32.69 -3.62 -17.71
C SER A 415 31.38 -4.24 -18.22
N ARG A 416 30.25 -3.89 -17.61
CA ARG A 416 28.90 -4.29 -18.02
C ARG A 416 28.31 -3.27 -18.98
N THR A 417 27.60 -3.76 -20.00
CA THR A 417 26.76 -2.93 -20.87
C THR A 417 25.30 -2.95 -20.41
N ALA A 418 24.43 -2.17 -21.06
CA ALA A 418 22.99 -2.21 -20.79
C ALA A 418 22.40 -3.63 -21.02
N SER A 419 22.89 -4.34 -22.04
CA SER A 419 22.52 -5.74 -22.30
C SER A 419 22.99 -6.67 -21.19
N THR A 420 24.22 -6.49 -20.69
CA THR A 420 24.73 -7.27 -19.56
C THR A 420 23.87 -7.09 -18.31
N LEU A 421 23.51 -5.84 -17.99
CA LEU A 421 22.65 -5.55 -16.84
C LEU A 421 21.24 -6.09 -17.01
N ALA A 422 20.61 -5.92 -18.18
CA ALA A 422 19.29 -6.51 -18.45
C ALA A 422 19.30 -8.04 -18.26
N ALA A 423 20.38 -8.70 -18.67
CA ALA A 423 20.54 -10.14 -18.52
C ALA A 423 20.74 -10.56 -17.05
N GLU A 424 21.62 -9.86 -16.30
CA GLU A 424 21.90 -10.15 -14.88
C GLU A 424 20.68 -9.94 -13.97
N PHE A 425 19.82 -8.97 -14.31
CA PHE A 425 18.58 -8.67 -13.59
C PHE A 425 17.35 -9.37 -14.19
N TYR A 426 17.55 -10.26 -15.17
CA TYR A 426 16.53 -11.12 -15.77
C TYR A 426 15.38 -10.38 -16.48
N GLU A 427 15.67 -9.22 -17.06
CA GLU A 427 14.74 -8.38 -17.80
C GLU A 427 14.71 -8.76 -19.30
N LEU A 428 14.08 -9.90 -19.60
CA LEU A 428 14.08 -10.50 -20.95
C LEU A 428 13.46 -9.60 -22.02
N GLY A 429 12.39 -8.87 -21.69
CA GLY A 429 11.76 -7.95 -22.64
C GLY A 429 12.71 -6.81 -23.05
N ILE A 430 13.43 -6.26 -22.08
CA ILE A 430 14.46 -5.24 -22.30
C ILE A 430 15.57 -5.78 -23.20
N LEU A 431 16.11 -6.96 -22.85
CA LEU A 431 17.23 -7.54 -23.58
C LEU A 431 16.88 -7.81 -25.04
N LYS A 432 15.69 -8.36 -25.31
CA LYS A 432 15.17 -8.54 -26.67
C LYS A 432 15.04 -7.22 -27.42
N SER A 433 14.57 -6.17 -26.75
CA SER A 433 14.46 -4.82 -27.34
C SER A 433 15.82 -4.22 -27.68
N LEU A 434 16.83 -4.42 -26.84
CA LEU A 434 18.20 -3.98 -27.11
C LEU A 434 18.81 -4.73 -28.30
N LYS A 435 18.66 -6.07 -28.34
CA LYS A 435 19.11 -6.90 -29.47
C LYS A 435 18.45 -6.50 -30.79
N ALA A 436 17.13 -6.26 -30.79
CA ALA A 436 16.40 -5.78 -31.96
C ALA A 436 16.89 -4.42 -32.48
N LYS A 437 17.63 -3.67 -31.65
CA LYS A 437 18.23 -2.37 -31.97
C LYS A 437 19.74 -2.44 -32.22
N GLY A 438 20.28 -3.65 -32.36
CA GLY A 438 21.67 -3.88 -32.74
C GLY A 438 22.64 -4.00 -31.57
N ALA A 439 22.17 -4.13 -30.34
CA ALA A 439 23.06 -4.38 -29.21
C ALA A 439 23.80 -5.72 -29.37
N ASP A 440 25.09 -5.74 -29.09
CA ASP A 440 25.89 -6.95 -29.09
C ASP A 440 25.68 -7.71 -27.77
N LEU A 441 25.34 -8.99 -27.89
CA LEU A 441 25.16 -9.87 -26.73
C LEU A 441 26.42 -10.66 -26.40
N ASN A 442 27.45 -10.62 -27.26
CA ASN A 442 28.72 -11.31 -27.06
C ASN A 442 29.80 -10.43 -26.43
N VAL A 443 29.41 -9.29 -25.85
CA VAL A 443 30.34 -8.41 -25.16
C VAL A 443 31.07 -9.13 -24.04
N LEU A 444 32.39 -8.96 -24.03
CA LEU A 444 33.28 -9.54 -23.04
C LEU A 444 33.56 -8.54 -21.92
N ASP A 445 33.54 -9.03 -20.68
CA ASP A 445 34.02 -8.27 -19.53
C ASP A 445 35.55 -8.39 -19.34
N GLN A 446 36.07 -7.85 -18.23
CA GLN A 446 37.51 -7.88 -17.90
C GLN A 446 38.05 -9.30 -17.67
N LYS A 447 37.20 -10.28 -17.41
CA LYS A 447 37.56 -11.68 -17.24
C LYS A 447 37.34 -12.48 -18.54
N ASN A 448 37.07 -11.83 -19.67
CA ASN A 448 36.64 -12.47 -20.92
C ASN A 448 35.34 -13.27 -20.78
N GLN A 449 34.45 -12.91 -19.85
CA GLN A 449 33.16 -13.59 -19.71
C GLN A 449 32.12 -12.99 -20.66
N THR A 450 31.39 -13.86 -21.36
CA THR A 450 30.19 -13.48 -22.11
C THR A 450 29.02 -13.20 -21.16
N ILE A 451 27.96 -12.55 -21.66
CA ILE A 451 26.73 -12.32 -20.89
C ILE A 451 26.16 -13.65 -20.36
N LEU A 452 26.14 -14.69 -21.20
CA LEU A 452 25.69 -16.03 -20.81
C LEU A 452 26.49 -16.59 -19.62
N MET A 453 27.82 -16.48 -19.64
CA MET A 453 28.66 -16.97 -18.55
C MET A 453 28.36 -16.27 -17.23
N ARG A 454 28.09 -14.96 -17.25
CA ARG A 454 27.77 -14.17 -16.06
C ARG A 454 26.44 -14.63 -15.46
N VAL A 455 25.38 -14.71 -16.27
CA VAL A 455 24.04 -15.16 -15.82
C VAL A 455 24.06 -16.60 -15.28
N VAL A 456 24.88 -17.48 -15.87
CA VAL A 456 25.06 -18.86 -15.42
C VAL A 456 25.88 -18.92 -14.12
N GLY A 457 26.93 -18.11 -13.99
CA GLY A 457 27.82 -18.10 -12.83
C GLY A 457 27.28 -17.37 -11.60
N THR A 458 26.29 -16.48 -11.74
CA THR A 458 25.70 -15.76 -10.60
C THR A 458 24.84 -16.69 -9.74
N PHE A 459 25.05 -16.67 -8.41
CA PHE A 459 24.02 -17.15 -7.47
C PHE A 459 22.83 -16.19 -7.55
N ALA A 460 21.68 -16.69 -8.00
CA ALA A 460 20.48 -15.87 -8.07
C ALA A 460 20.13 -15.37 -6.65
N PRO A 461 19.90 -14.07 -6.43
CA PRO A 461 19.40 -13.58 -5.15
C PRO A 461 18.08 -14.27 -4.81
N PRO A 462 17.76 -14.53 -3.53
CA PRO A 462 16.56 -15.26 -3.11
C PRO A 462 15.23 -14.62 -3.57
N TYR A 463 15.27 -13.37 -4.04
CA TYR A 463 14.10 -12.59 -4.46
C TYR A 463 13.78 -12.67 -5.96
N HIS A 464 14.65 -13.26 -6.81
CA HIS A 464 14.37 -13.39 -8.23
C HIS A 464 13.82 -14.78 -8.55
N SER A 465 12.74 -14.82 -9.35
CA SER A 465 12.14 -16.09 -9.77
C SER A 465 13.14 -16.92 -10.57
N ARG A 466 13.42 -18.14 -10.08
CA ARG A 466 14.19 -19.18 -10.78
C ARG A 466 13.77 -19.32 -12.25
N PHE A 467 12.47 -19.23 -12.51
CA PHE A 467 11.88 -19.29 -13.85
C PHE A 467 12.35 -18.17 -14.79
N LYS A 468 12.47 -16.91 -14.30
CA LYS A 468 12.95 -15.79 -15.12
C LYS A 468 14.39 -15.99 -15.56
N ARG A 469 15.24 -16.51 -14.67
CA ARG A 469 16.64 -16.83 -14.96
C ARG A 469 16.74 -17.95 -16.01
N GLU A 470 15.91 -18.98 -15.91
CA GLU A 470 15.87 -20.09 -16.87
C GLU A 470 15.45 -19.61 -18.28
N LEU A 471 14.44 -18.75 -18.39
CA LEU A 471 14.04 -18.14 -19.66
C LEU A 471 15.14 -17.24 -20.24
N MET A 472 15.84 -16.49 -19.39
CA MET A 472 16.96 -15.65 -19.79
C MET A 472 18.11 -16.49 -20.37
N VAL A 473 18.50 -17.56 -19.68
CA VAL A 473 19.53 -18.49 -20.15
C VAL A 473 19.13 -19.15 -21.46
N ALA A 474 17.90 -19.64 -21.58
CA ALA A 474 17.40 -20.27 -22.82
C ALA A 474 17.42 -19.30 -24.02
N TYR A 475 17.18 -18.00 -23.79
CA TYR A 475 17.30 -16.98 -24.82
C TYR A 475 18.77 -16.70 -25.18
N LEU A 476 19.63 -16.47 -24.18
CA LEU A 476 21.04 -16.17 -24.39
C LEU A 476 21.78 -17.32 -25.09
N ILE A 477 21.45 -18.57 -24.79
CA ILE A 477 22.00 -19.77 -25.47
C ILE A 477 21.82 -19.71 -27.00
N LYS A 478 20.72 -19.13 -27.48
CA LYS A 478 20.44 -19.01 -28.93
C LYS A 478 21.22 -17.88 -29.57
N GLU A 479 21.59 -16.86 -28.80
CA GLU A 479 22.10 -15.59 -29.31
C GLU A 479 23.59 -15.36 -29.00
N ASN A 480 24.18 -16.15 -28.09
CA ASN A 480 25.57 -16.01 -27.64
C ASN A 480 26.43 -17.16 -28.13
N ASN A 481 27.73 -16.90 -28.21
CA ASN A 481 28.69 -17.97 -28.34
C ASN A 481 28.79 -18.81 -27.04
N ILE A 482 28.23 -20.02 -27.08
CA ILE A 482 28.20 -20.96 -25.95
C ILE A 482 29.55 -21.65 -25.69
N ASP A 483 30.45 -21.63 -26.68
CA ASP A 483 31.76 -22.32 -26.67
C ASP A 483 32.91 -21.42 -26.20
N ALA A 484 32.63 -20.13 -26.03
CA ALA A 484 33.60 -19.14 -25.58
C ALA A 484 34.23 -19.58 -24.25
N GLN A 485 35.49 -19.17 -24.03
CA GLN A 485 36.23 -19.41 -22.81
C GLN A 485 36.56 -18.09 -22.14
N ASP A 486 36.36 -18.05 -20.81
CA ASP A 486 36.84 -16.93 -20.02
C ASP A 486 38.37 -17.02 -19.77
N SER A 487 38.92 -16.07 -19.02
CA SER A 487 40.36 -16.01 -18.73
C SER A 487 40.88 -17.21 -17.94
N ALA A 488 40.00 -17.99 -17.30
CA ALA A 488 40.34 -19.23 -16.61
C ALA A 488 40.15 -20.47 -17.51
N GLY A 489 39.82 -20.28 -18.79
CA GLY A 489 39.54 -21.36 -19.74
C GLY A 489 38.14 -21.97 -19.56
N GLU A 490 37.26 -21.35 -18.77
CA GLU A 490 35.95 -21.94 -18.46
C GLU A 490 34.87 -21.52 -19.44
N THR A 491 34.07 -22.49 -19.86
CA THR A 491 32.87 -22.25 -20.67
C THR A 491 31.63 -22.02 -19.78
N ALA A 492 30.54 -21.54 -20.37
CA ALA A 492 29.25 -21.42 -19.67
C ALA A 492 28.79 -22.76 -19.07
N LEU A 493 29.01 -23.89 -19.77
CA LEU A 493 28.70 -25.23 -19.29
C LEU A 493 29.50 -25.58 -18.01
N MET A 494 30.80 -25.28 -17.98
CA MET A 494 31.63 -25.54 -16.80
C MET A 494 31.15 -24.73 -15.58
N LYS A 495 30.75 -23.47 -15.80
CA LYS A 495 30.18 -22.64 -14.73
C LYS A 495 28.83 -23.16 -14.24
N ALA A 496 27.96 -23.65 -15.13
CA ALA A 496 26.68 -24.26 -14.76
C ALA A 496 26.87 -25.51 -13.88
N ILE A 497 27.88 -26.33 -14.20
CA ILE A 497 28.25 -27.53 -13.44
C ILE A 497 28.71 -27.16 -12.03
N ARG A 498 29.58 -26.16 -11.89
CA ARG A 498 30.02 -25.67 -10.56
C ARG A 498 28.87 -25.11 -9.72
N GLY A 499 27.93 -24.42 -10.36
CA GLY A 499 26.71 -23.94 -9.72
C GLY A 499 25.67 -25.02 -9.42
N GLN A 500 25.95 -26.29 -9.77
CA GLN A 500 25.07 -27.45 -9.58
C GLN A 500 23.65 -27.27 -10.13
N ASN A 501 23.48 -26.48 -11.20
CA ASN A 501 22.17 -26.22 -11.80
C ASN A 501 21.87 -27.22 -12.91
N GLU A 502 21.23 -28.33 -12.55
CA GLU A 502 20.95 -29.44 -13.47
C GLU A 502 20.23 -29.01 -14.76
N LEU A 503 19.24 -28.12 -14.64
CA LEU A 503 18.43 -27.72 -15.78
C LEU A 503 19.25 -26.89 -16.78
N MET A 504 20.07 -25.95 -16.29
CA MET A 504 20.97 -25.17 -17.15
C MET A 504 22.04 -26.05 -17.81
N VAL A 505 22.56 -27.03 -17.07
CA VAL A 505 23.51 -28.02 -17.61
C VAL A 505 22.86 -28.79 -18.77
N ARG A 506 21.63 -29.29 -18.60
CA ARG A 506 20.90 -29.99 -19.66
C ARG A 506 20.66 -29.09 -20.89
N GLN A 507 20.19 -27.86 -20.68
CA GLN A 507 19.96 -26.89 -21.77
C GLN A 507 21.23 -26.55 -22.55
N LEU A 508 22.36 -26.36 -21.85
CA LEU A 508 23.64 -26.07 -22.48
C LEU A 508 24.19 -27.28 -23.25
N ILE A 509 24.05 -28.50 -22.72
CA ILE A 509 24.45 -29.73 -23.41
C ILE A 509 23.66 -29.93 -24.71
N GLU A 510 22.33 -29.74 -24.65
CA GLU A 510 21.47 -29.81 -25.83
C GLU A 510 21.86 -28.78 -26.88
N ALA A 511 22.14 -27.54 -26.45
CA ALA A 511 22.59 -26.48 -27.35
C ALA A 511 23.97 -26.78 -27.98
N CYS A 512 24.93 -27.28 -27.20
CA CYS A 512 26.24 -27.69 -27.70
C CYS A 512 26.13 -28.82 -28.73
N ALA A 513 25.22 -29.78 -28.52
CA ALA A 513 24.94 -30.86 -29.47
C ALA A 513 24.35 -30.31 -30.78
N ASN A 514 23.41 -29.37 -30.69
CA ASN A 514 22.79 -28.74 -31.85
C ASN A 514 23.77 -27.89 -32.67
N GLN A 515 24.77 -27.27 -32.02
CA GLN A 515 25.80 -26.45 -32.67
C GLN A 515 27.07 -27.23 -33.08
N ARG A 516 27.09 -28.57 -32.91
CA ARG A 516 28.22 -29.47 -33.24
C ARG A 516 29.56 -29.07 -32.61
N ILE A 517 29.54 -28.57 -31.38
CA ILE A 517 30.74 -28.17 -30.64
C ILE A 517 31.61 -29.40 -30.33
N GLU A 518 32.93 -29.27 -30.51
CA GLU A 518 33.88 -30.38 -30.45
C GLU A 518 33.96 -31.10 -29.08
N ASN A 519 34.28 -32.39 -29.11
CA ASN A 519 34.42 -33.27 -27.94
C ASN A 519 35.41 -32.77 -26.87
N LYS A 520 36.41 -31.97 -27.22
CA LYS A 520 37.44 -31.50 -26.29
C LYS A 520 36.86 -30.67 -25.14
N GLN A 521 35.82 -29.88 -25.42
CA GLN A 521 35.17 -29.06 -24.40
C GLN A 521 34.31 -29.88 -23.43
N PHE A 522 33.70 -30.97 -23.92
CA PHE A 522 32.95 -31.93 -23.09
C PHE A 522 33.86 -32.70 -22.13
N LEU A 523 35.09 -33.02 -22.54
CA LEU A 523 36.08 -33.66 -21.67
C LEU A 523 36.52 -32.75 -20.51
N SER A 524 36.77 -31.48 -20.81
CA SER A 524 37.07 -30.48 -19.78
C SER A 524 35.87 -30.26 -18.85
N ALA A 525 34.65 -30.21 -19.36
CA ALA A 525 33.43 -30.12 -18.55
C ALA A 525 33.22 -31.37 -17.67
N ALA A 526 33.55 -32.57 -18.17
CA ALA A 526 33.47 -33.81 -17.39
C ALA A 526 34.48 -33.83 -16.25
N SER A 527 35.70 -33.33 -16.47
CA SER A 527 36.69 -33.17 -15.41
C SER A 527 36.19 -32.23 -14.30
N VAL A 528 35.57 -31.09 -14.66
CA VAL A 528 34.94 -30.18 -13.68
C VAL A 528 33.78 -30.86 -12.95
N ALA A 529 32.94 -31.63 -13.64
CA ALA A 529 31.82 -32.34 -13.03
C ALA A 529 32.28 -33.41 -12.02
N HIS A 530 33.34 -34.17 -12.33
CA HIS A 530 33.89 -35.16 -11.39
C HIS A 530 34.35 -34.55 -10.06
N HIS A 531 34.85 -33.31 -10.08
CA HIS A 531 35.33 -32.64 -8.87
C HIS A 531 34.24 -31.87 -8.12
N TYR A 532 33.33 -31.19 -8.83
CA TYR A 532 32.39 -30.25 -8.22
C TYR A 532 30.92 -30.71 -8.21
N ALA A 533 30.52 -31.62 -9.10
CA ALA A 533 29.13 -32.10 -9.20
C ALA A 533 29.06 -33.52 -9.79
N PRO A 534 29.49 -34.57 -9.04
CA PRO A 534 29.62 -35.94 -9.57
C PRO A 534 28.31 -36.51 -10.15
N THR A 535 27.16 -36.10 -9.61
CA THR A 535 25.83 -36.51 -10.08
C THR A 535 25.49 -35.98 -11.49
N MET A 536 26.18 -34.94 -11.96
CA MET A 536 25.95 -34.32 -13.27
C MET A 536 26.76 -34.96 -14.40
N VAL A 537 27.77 -35.79 -14.08
CA VAL A 537 28.63 -36.49 -15.07
C VAL A 537 27.80 -37.31 -16.06
N LYS A 538 26.70 -37.94 -15.59
CA LYS A 538 25.78 -38.74 -16.41
C LYS A 538 25.14 -37.96 -17.57
N TYR A 539 25.08 -36.62 -17.50
CA TYR A 539 24.52 -35.80 -18.57
C TYR A 539 25.53 -35.49 -19.68
N LEU A 540 26.83 -35.50 -19.37
CA LEU A 540 27.91 -35.21 -20.33
C LEU A 540 28.26 -36.41 -21.22
N TYR A 541 27.79 -37.60 -20.84
CA TYR A 541 27.96 -38.85 -21.57
C TYR A 541 26.60 -39.49 -21.91
N PRO A 542 25.77 -38.87 -22.77
CA PRO A 542 24.46 -39.44 -23.09
C PRO A 542 24.63 -40.73 -23.91
N PRO A 543 23.86 -41.81 -23.61
CA PRO A 543 24.00 -43.11 -24.26
C PRO A 543 23.57 -43.16 -25.76
N ALA A 544 23.25 -42.04 -26.40
CA ALA A 544 22.67 -42.00 -27.75
C ALA A 544 23.23 -40.92 -28.70
N ASN A 545 24.46 -40.40 -28.49
CA ASN A 545 25.11 -39.51 -29.48
C ASN A 545 26.29 -40.22 -30.17
N PRO A 546 26.28 -40.45 -31.50
CA PRO A 546 27.36 -41.13 -32.22
C PRO A 546 28.69 -40.38 -32.18
N VAL A 547 28.70 -39.09 -31.78
CA VAL A 547 29.92 -38.27 -31.61
C VAL A 547 30.73 -38.67 -30.37
N CYS A 548 30.14 -39.33 -29.37
CA CYS A 548 30.83 -39.71 -28.12
C CYS A 548 31.49 -41.12 -28.14
N ARG A 549 31.40 -41.88 -29.24
CA ARG A 549 31.96 -43.25 -29.31
C ARG A 549 33.49 -43.33 -29.30
N LYS A 550 34.21 -42.20 -29.30
CA LYS A 550 35.69 -42.16 -29.27
C LYS A 550 36.26 -41.50 -28.02
N VAL A 551 35.78 -41.83 -26.83
CA VAL A 551 36.50 -41.53 -25.56
C VAL A 551 36.46 -42.63 -24.46
N PRO A 552 36.28 -43.94 -24.71
CA PRO A 552 36.58 -44.93 -23.67
C PRO A 552 38.07 -45.27 -23.51
N ALA A 553 38.98 -44.69 -24.30
CA ALA A 553 40.38 -45.14 -24.35
C ALA A 553 41.39 -44.27 -23.60
N ILE A 554 41.03 -43.04 -23.16
CA ILE A 554 42.00 -42.10 -22.56
C ILE A 554 41.89 -42.00 -21.03
N LEU A 555 40.76 -42.41 -20.43
CA LEU A 555 40.61 -42.43 -18.96
C LEU A 555 41.00 -43.77 -18.32
N ALA A 556 41.27 -44.81 -19.11
CA ALA A 556 41.83 -46.07 -18.61
C ALA A 556 43.36 -46.04 -18.44
N SER A 557 44.06 -44.99 -18.91
CA SER A 557 45.53 -44.90 -18.87
C SER A 557 46.10 -43.89 -17.86
N LYS A 558 45.26 -43.22 -17.06
CA LYS A 558 45.72 -42.45 -15.90
C LYS A 558 45.01 -42.91 -14.65
N GLY A 559 45.43 -44.07 -14.16
CA GLY A 559 45.25 -44.43 -12.76
C GLY A 559 46.12 -43.54 -11.89
N ARG A 560 45.49 -42.60 -11.18
CA ARG A 560 45.75 -42.18 -9.78
C ARG A 560 44.78 -41.09 -9.39
#